data_AF-A0A7J9FMV1-F1
#
_entry.id   AF-A0A7J9FMV1-F1
#
_cell.length_a   1.000
_cell.length_b   1.000
_cell.length_c   1.000
_cell.angle_alpha   90.00
_cell.angle_beta   90.00
_cell.angle_gamma   90.00
#
_symmetry.space_group_name_H-M   'P 1'
#
loop_
_entity.id
_entity.type
_entity.pdbx_description
1 polymer ?
#
loop_
_entity_poly.entity_id
_entity_poly.type
_entity_poly.pdbx_seq_one_letter_code
_entity_poly.pdbx_strand_id
1 'polypeptide(L)'
;MGFHLWFYFILLIFLFCPTLQAAEPQQANCGEEVCGNITIPSPFGIHSTCYTLPFFRVTCKQIHNQKKPFIRINGLDLEVLGSFFEDTILIKNPVTYVNCDHKNEVASATVNLTGTPFFFSSDYNNFASVGCGNLVTIFRNEADAFGGCVQTICGDGASESGCSNTISGNFTSTIVNMTAMYPIGKDDRKRCSSAVIFSRLYFREAYPLPIGINIETTHVPTTLSWNSSYCGDAGRYQSLAVTFSVNYI
;
A
#
# COMPACT_ATOMS: atom_id res chain seq x y z
N MET A 1 -55.26 42.40 -10.14
CA MET A 1 -55.31 41.74 -8.81
C MET A 1 -54.62 40.36 -8.74
N GLY A 2 -54.21 39.75 -9.87
CA GLY A 2 -53.56 38.41 -9.85
C GLY A 2 -52.06 38.37 -9.55
N PHE A 3 -51.33 39.48 -9.76
CA PHE A 3 -49.85 39.49 -9.58
C PHE A 3 -49.42 39.45 -8.10
N HIS A 4 -50.22 40.03 -7.19
CA HIS A 4 -49.90 40.00 -5.75
C HIS A 4 -50.04 38.60 -5.15
N LEU A 5 -51.02 37.81 -5.59
CA LEU A 5 -51.25 36.45 -5.11
C LEU A 5 -50.08 35.50 -5.45
N TRP A 6 -49.42 35.71 -6.59
CA TRP A 6 -48.27 34.91 -7.00
C TRP A 6 -47.04 35.15 -6.13
N PHE A 7 -46.79 36.41 -5.74
CA PHE A 7 -45.72 36.77 -4.80
C PHE A 7 -45.94 36.16 -3.41
N TYR A 8 -47.18 36.17 -2.90
CA TYR A 8 -47.50 35.51 -1.62
C TYR A 8 -47.31 33.99 -1.69
N PHE A 9 -47.62 33.37 -2.83
CA PHE A 9 -47.42 31.93 -3.03
C PHE A 9 -45.92 31.56 -3.03
N ILE A 10 -45.08 32.35 -3.70
CA ILE A 10 -43.61 32.16 -3.70
C ILE A 10 -43.03 32.33 -2.29
N LEU A 11 -43.47 33.34 -1.54
CA LEU A 11 -43.05 33.56 -0.14
C LEU A 11 -43.44 32.40 0.79
N LEU A 12 -44.63 31.80 0.59
CA LEU A 12 -45.07 30.62 1.35
C LEU A 12 -44.24 29.37 1.04
N ILE A 13 -43.78 29.18 -0.20
CA ILE A 13 -42.93 28.03 -0.58
C ILE A 13 -41.55 28.12 0.09
N PHE A 14 -41.00 29.32 0.29
CA PHE A 14 -39.74 29.51 1.03
C PHE A 14 -39.89 29.28 2.55
N LEU A 15 -41.07 29.52 3.13
CA LEU A 15 -41.35 29.31 4.55
C LEU A 15 -41.52 27.83 4.93
N PHE A 16 -41.88 26.98 3.97
CA PHE A 16 -42.09 25.54 4.18
C PHE A 16 -40.98 24.64 3.65
N CYS A 17 -39.86 25.20 3.16
CA CYS A 17 -38.70 24.37 2.86
C CYS A 17 -38.07 23.94 4.19
N PRO A 18 -38.10 22.64 4.55
CA PRO A 18 -37.25 22.18 5.63
C PRO A 18 -35.82 22.50 5.20
N THR A 19 -35.12 23.31 6.00
CA THR A 19 -33.68 23.46 5.84
C THR A 19 -33.10 22.06 6.04
N LEU A 20 -32.67 21.42 4.96
CA LEU A 20 -31.80 20.26 5.04
C LEU A 20 -30.51 20.79 5.66
N GLN A 21 -30.43 20.74 6.98
CA GLN A 21 -29.18 20.97 7.67
C GLN A 21 -28.33 19.78 7.29
N ALA A 22 -27.46 19.95 6.29
CA ALA A 22 -26.34 19.07 6.11
C ALA A 22 -25.66 19.04 7.47
N ALA A 23 -25.72 17.89 8.15
CA ALA A 23 -24.94 17.69 9.36
C ALA A 23 -23.50 17.92 8.91
N GLU A 24 -22.93 19.05 9.32
CA GLU A 24 -21.50 19.30 9.23
C GLU A 24 -20.87 18.03 9.83
N PRO A 25 -20.02 17.29 9.09
CA PRO A 25 -19.43 16.09 9.63
C PRO A 25 -18.77 16.53 10.93
N GLN A 26 -19.28 16.04 12.07
CA GLN A 26 -18.70 16.34 13.36
C GLN A 26 -17.25 15.94 13.23
N GLN A 27 -16.35 16.92 13.08
CA GLN A 27 -14.93 16.67 12.95
C GLN A 27 -14.56 16.00 14.27
N ALA A 28 -14.42 14.68 14.23
CA ALA A 28 -14.06 13.93 15.41
C ALA A 28 -12.74 14.53 15.90
N ASN A 29 -12.74 15.12 17.09
CA ASN A 29 -11.55 15.70 17.67
C ASN A 29 -10.65 14.55 18.13
N CYS A 30 -9.87 14.03 17.20
CA CYS A 30 -9.02 12.88 17.41
C CYS A 30 -7.70 13.20 18.11
N GLY A 31 -7.38 14.50 18.23
CA GLY A 31 -6.09 14.93 18.73
C GLY A 31 -4.93 14.24 18.00
N GLU A 32 -3.77 14.22 18.65
CA GLU A 32 -2.64 13.41 18.19
C GLU A 32 -2.74 12.01 18.82
N GLU A 33 -2.86 10.98 18.00
CA GLU A 33 -2.78 9.60 18.46
C GLU A 33 -1.36 9.05 18.32
N VAL A 34 -0.87 8.37 19.34
CA VAL A 34 0.51 7.86 19.40
C VAL A 34 0.51 6.38 19.79
N CYS A 35 1.33 5.58 19.10
CA CYS A 35 1.60 4.19 19.46
C CYS A 35 3.11 3.95 19.52
N GLY A 36 3.63 3.77 20.74
CA GLY A 36 5.07 3.65 20.96
C GLY A 36 5.76 4.98 20.69
N ASN A 37 6.68 4.99 19.73
CA ASN A 37 7.38 6.19 19.26
C ASN A 37 6.83 6.75 17.94
N ILE A 38 5.70 6.24 17.45
CA ILE A 38 5.10 6.64 16.18
C ILE A 38 3.83 7.45 16.45
N THR A 39 3.83 8.69 15.98
CA THR A 39 2.61 9.50 15.81
C THR A 39 1.84 8.98 14.61
N ILE A 40 0.56 8.70 14.79
CA ILE A 40 -0.31 8.13 13.76
C ILE A 40 -0.77 9.27 12.83
N PRO A 41 -0.39 9.25 11.54
CA PRO A 41 -0.74 10.32 10.61
C PRO A 41 -2.19 10.19 10.14
N SER A 42 -2.87 11.31 9.89
CA SER A 42 -4.13 11.28 9.15
C SER A 42 -3.91 10.66 7.77
N PRO A 43 -4.83 9.83 7.23
CA PRO A 43 -6.15 9.50 7.74
C PRO A 43 -6.19 8.23 8.62
N PHE A 44 -5.06 7.79 9.15
CA PHE A 44 -4.97 6.65 10.07
C PHE A 44 -5.40 7.01 11.48
N GLY A 45 -5.88 6.00 12.20
CA GLY A 45 -6.29 6.15 13.60
C GLY A 45 -6.47 4.83 14.33
N ILE A 46 -6.35 4.88 15.65
CA ILE A 46 -6.51 3.80 16.62
C ILE A 46 -7.98 3.73 17.06
N HIS A 47 -8.56 4.88 17.43
CA HIS A 47 -9.96 4.96 17.81
C HIS A 47 -10.86 4.99 16.57
N SER A 48 -12.05 4.40 16.67
CA SER A 48 -12.99 4.25 15.54
C SER A 48 -13.48 5.57 14.94
N THR A 49 -13.35 6.67 15.67
CA THR A 49 -13.70 8.02 15.19
C THR A 49 -12.55 8.71 14.46
N CYS A 50 -11.36 8.09 14.42
CA CYS A 50 -10.10 8.75 14.04
C CYS A 50 -9.44 8.21 12.79
N TYR A 51 -10.08 7.24 12.13
CA TYR A 51 -9.72 6.81 10.80
C TYR A 51 -10.90 6.97 9.84
N THR A 52 -10.62 7.28 8.57
CA THR A 52 -11.67 7.53 7.58
C THR A 52 -12.30 6.25 7.03
N LEU A 53 -11.54 5.15 6.95
CA LEU A 53 -11.99 3.85 6.47
C LEU A 53 -11.36 2.72 7.29
N PRO A 54 -11.98 1.51 7.33
CA PRO A 54 -11.43 0.36 8.03
C PRO A 54 -9.98 0.01 7.65
N PHE A 55 -9.56 0.28 6.41
CA PHE A 55 -8.17 0.08 5.94
C PHE A 55 -7.16 1.01 6.61
N PHE A 56 -7.60 2.17 7.12
CA PHE A 56 -6.77 3.14 7.84
C PHE A 56 -6.75 2.88 9.36
N ARG A 57 -7.39 1.81 9.83
CA ARG A 57 -7.36 1.44 11.25
C ARG A 57 -5.97 0.94 11.65
N VAL A 58 -5.44 1.53 12.71
CA VAL A 58 -4.20 1.11 13.37
C VAL A 58 -4.53 0.29 14.61
N THR A 59 -3.83 -0.83 14.77
CA THR A 59 -3.83 -1.63 16.00
C THR A 59 -2.49 -1.47 16.70
N CYS A 60 -2.52 -0.95 17.93
CA CYS A 60 -1.31 -0.80 18.74
C CYS A 60 -1.06 -2.07 19.56
N LYS A 61 -0.02 -2.84 19.23
CA LYS A 61 0.31 -4.12 19.87
C LYS A 61 1.49 -3.99 20.83
N GLN A 62 1.44 -4.70 21.96
CA GLN A 62 2.58 -4.82 22.89
C GLN A 62 3.46 -5.99 22.46
N ILE A 63 4.70 -5.72 22.03
CA ILE A 63 5.68 -6.72 21.59
C ILE A 63 7.01 -6.43 22.27
N HIS A 64 7.56 -7.40 23.01
CA HIS A 64 8.84 -7.26 23.74
C HIS A 64 8.90 -5.97 24.60
N ASN A 65 7.84 -5.69 25.36
CA ASN A 65 7.68 -4.49 26.19
C ASN A 65 7.62 -3.15 25.43
N GLN A 66 7.47 -3.18 24.11
CA GLN A 66 7.30 -1.98 23.28
C GLN A 66 5.94 -1.99 22.60
N LYS A 67 5.27 -0.82 22.59
CA LYS A 67 4.06 -0.61 21.79
C LYS A 67 4.45 -0.38 20.34
N LYS A 68 3.82 -1.09 19.41
CA LYS A 68 4.10 -1.02 17.97
C LYS A 68 2.80 -0.90 17.16
N PRO A 69 2.71 0.05 16.23
CA PRO A 69 1.52 0.22 15.39
C PRO A 69 1.51 -0.80 14.25
N PHE A 70 0.32 -1.33 13.94
CA PHE A 70 0.09 -2.24 12.82
C PHE A 70 -1.14 -1.81 12.03
N ILE A 71 -1.07 -1.92 10.71
CA ILE A 71 -2.23 -1.84 9.81
C ILE A 71 -2.54 -3.24 9.28
N ARG A 72 -3.83 -3.52 9.04
CA ARG A 72 -4.27 -4.82 8.53
C ARG A 72 -4.65 -4.69 7.06
N ILE A 73 -3.90 -5.36 6.19
CA ILE A 73 -4.13 -5.40 4.75
C ILE A 73 -4.40 -6.84 4.34
N ASN A 74 -5.60 -7.11 3.83
CA ASN A 74 -5.99 -8.42 3.30
C ASN A 74 -5.61 -9.62 4.20
N GLY A 75 -5.77 -9.45 5.52
CA GLY A 75 -5.48 -10.49 6.52
C GLY A 75 -4.07 -10.48 7.11
N LEU A 76 -3.16 -9.70 6.54
CA LEU A 76 -1.79 -9.53 7.00
C LEU A 76 -1.65 -8.27 7.88
N ASP A 77 -0.98 -8.40 9.03
CA ASP A 77 -0.67 -7.27 9.89
C ASP A 77 0.75 -6.76 9.59
N LEU A 78 0.84 -5.50 9.16
CA LEU A 78 2.09 -4.86 8.76
C LEU A 78 2.47 -3.80 9.78
N GLU A 79 3.68 -3.91 10.35
CA GLU A 79 4.21 -2.93 11.31
C GLU A 79 4.40 -1.58 10.59
N VAL A 80 3.85 -0.51 11.16
CA VAL A 80 4.03 0.86 10.66
C VAL A 80 5.31 1.43 11.26
N LEU A 81 6.16 1.99 10.41
CA LEU A 81 7.43 2.59 10.76
C LEU A 81 7.36 4.13 10.79
N GLY A 82 6.29 4.70 10.22
CA GLY A 82 6.06 6.15 10.18
C GLY A 82 5.41 6.57 8.87
N SER A 83 5.61 7.84 8.50
CA SER A 83 5.16 8.43 7.24
C SER A 83 6.19 9.47 6.79
N PHE A 84 6.40 9.58 5.48
CA PHE A 84 7.29 10.59 4.91
C PHE A 84 6.51 11.82 4.39
N PHE A 85 5.29 11.60 3.90
CA PHE A 85 4.40 12.59 3.31
C PHE A 85 2.94 12.29 3.66
N GLU A 86 2.08 13.30 3.55
CA GLU A 86 0.66 13.23 3.94
C GLU A 86 -0.12 12.08 3.30
N ASP A 87 0.24 11.64 2.10
CA ASP A 87 -0.41 10.58 1.33
C ASP A 87 0.39 9.26 1.32
N THR A 88 1.30 9.10 2.28
CA THR A 88 2.17 7.92 2.38
C THR A 88 2.26 7.34 3.79
N ILE A 89 2.50 6.03 3.86
CA ILE A 89 2.81 5.32 5.10
C ILE A 89 3.96 4.36 4.86
N LEU A 90 4.93 4.37 5.77
CA LEU A 90 6.08 3.47 5.73
C LEU A 90 5.76 2.21 6.54
N ILE A 91 5.85 1.05 5.91
CA ILE A 91 5.59 -0.25 6.54
C ILE A 91 6.85 -1.12 6.56
N LYS A 92 6.87 -2.08 7.47
CA LYS A 92 7.84 -3.17 7.49
C LYS A 92 7.33 -4.32 6.63
N ASN A 93 7.62 -4.23 5.33
CA ASN A 93 7.18 -5.17 4.32
C ASN A 93 7.97 -6.48 4.38
N PRO A 94 7.34 -7.66 4.42
CA PRO A 94 8.03 -8.94 4.34
C PRO A 94 8.74 -9.15 2.99
N VAL A 95 9.79 -9.95 3.00
CA VAL A 95 10.54 -10.36 1.81
C VAL A 95 10.00 -11.68 1.26
N THR A 96 9.86 -11.77 -0.06
CA THR A 96 9.47 -13.00 -0.74
C THR A 96 10.70 -13.87 -0.98
N TYR A 97 10.66 -15.12 -0.53
CA TYR A 97 11.74 -16.09 -0.74
C TYR A 97 11.32 -17.19 -1.71
N VAL A 98 12.27 -17.63 -2.53
CA VAL A 98 12.09 -18.70 -3.50
C VAL A 98 13.24 -19.68 -3.35
N ASN A 99 12.92 -20.97 -3.27
CA ASN A 99 13.90 -22.06 -3.22
C ASN A 99 14.87 -21.99 -2.01
N CYS A 100 14.41 -21.49 -0.86
CA CYS A 100 15.19 -21.39 0.37
C CYS A 100 14.70 -22.42 1.42
N ASP A 101 15.39 -23.55 1.53
CA ASP A 101 14.93 -24.72 2.32
C ASP A 101 14.60 -24.42 3.80
N HIS A 102 15.27 -23.43 4.42
CA HIS A 102 15.03 -23.02 5.82
C HIS A 102 14.18 -21.75 5.99
N LYS A 103 13.74 -21.12 4.90
CA LYS A 103 12.95 -19.87 4.93
C LYS A 103 11.50 -20.06 4.49
N ASN A 104 11.11 -21.27 4.14
CA ASN A 104 9.74 -21.63 3.81
C ASN A 104 8.77 -21.51 5.00
N GLU A 105 9.28 -21.48 6.25
CA GLU A 105 8.47 -21.27 7.48
C GLU A 105 8.11 -19.80 7.70
N VAL A 106 8.93 -18.85 7.22
CA VAL A 106 8.50 -17.47 7.03
C VAL A 106 7.76 -17.46 5.71
N ALA A 107 6.52 -17.98 5.73
CA ALA A 107 5.64 -18.06 4.57
C ALA A 107 5.84 -16.81 3.70
N SER A 108 6.13 -16.99 2.41
CA SER A 108 6.27 -15.92 1.40
C SER A 108 5.03 -15.03 1.43
N ALA A 109 5.02 -14.10 2.39
CA ALA A 109 3.89 -13.25 2.71
C ALA A 109 3.92 -12.16 1.66
N THR A 110 3.20 -12.42 0.59
CA THR A 110 3.06 -11.48 -0.52
C THR A 110 2.05 -10.44 -0.09
N VAL A 111 2.44 -9.16 -0.09
CA VAL A 111 1.52 -8.08 0.26
C VAL A 111 0.62 -7.80 -0.94
N ASN A 112 -0.61 -8.32 -0.90
CA ASN A 112 -1.62 -8.04 -1.91
C ASN A 112 -2.43 -6.80 -1.47
N LEU A 113 -2.29 -5.69 -2.19
CA LEU A 113 -3.05 -4.45 -1.95
C LEU A 113 -4.33 -4.35 -2.79
N THR A 114 -4.63 -5.36 -3.61
CA THR A 114 -5.82 -5.37 -4.46
C THR A 114 -7.09 -5.23 -3.62
N GLY A 115 -8.00 -4.33 -4.04
CA GLY A 115 -9.22 -4.03 -3.31
C GLY A 115 -9.04 -3.11 -2.09
N THR A 116 -7.82 -2.64 -1.84
CA THR A 116 -7.51 -1.65 -0.78
C THR A 116 -7.23 -0.28 -1.41
N PRO A 117 -7.30 0.83 -0.64
CA PRO A 117 -6.93 2.15 -1.15
C PRO A 117 -5.43 2.31 -1.40
N PHE A 118 -4.62 1.34 -0.97
CA PHE A 118 -3.17 1.43 -1.00
C PHE A 118 -2.58 0.92 -2.31
N PHE A 119 -1.50 1.54 -2.75
CA PHE A 119 -0.67 1.08 -3.85
C PHE A 119 0.80 1.37 -3.57
N PHE A 120 1.69 0.64 -4.25
CA PHE A 120 3.10 0.98 -4.33
C PHE A 120 3.30 2.01 -5.44
N SER A 121 3.80 3.20 -5.08
CA SER A 121 4.20 4.23 -6.05
C SER A 121 5.65 4.01 -6.50
N SER A 122 5.90 4.14 -7.81
CA SER A 122 7.25 4.18 -8.38
C SER A 122 8.07 5.40 -7.94
N ASP A 123 7.40 6.46 -7.46
CA ASP A 123 8.10 7.67 -6.99
C ASP A 123 8.81 7.42 -5.66
N TYR A 124 8.28 6.48 -4.86
CA TYR A 124 8.79 6.20 -3.52
C TYR A 124 9.40 4.81 -3.37
N ASN A 125 9.15 3.89 -4.31
CA ASN A 125 9.60 2.50 -4.18
C ASN A 125 10.37 2.00 -5.39
N ASN A 126 11.40 1.21 -5.11
CA ASN A 126 12.17 0.45 -6.08
C ASN A 126 12.01 -1.05 -5.81
N PHE A 127 12.48 -1.85 -6.77
CA PHE A 127 12.56 -3.29 -6.65
C PHE A 127 14.00 -3.74 -6.47
N ALA A 128 14.21 -4.77 -5.66
CA ALA A 128 15.45 -5.51 -5.60
C ALA A 128 15.17 -7.02 -5.51
N SER A 129 16.12 -7.80 -6.00
CA SER A 129 16.18 -9.23 -5.79
C SER A 129 17.58 -9.63 -5.40
N VAL A 130 17.71 -10.45 -4.37
CA VAL A 130 19.00 -11.03 -3.95
C VAL A 130 19.04 -12.48 -4.40
N GLY A 131 20.17 -12.92 -4.96
CA GLY A 131 20.34 -14.27 -5.48
C GLY A 131 21.32 -14.27 -6.64
N CYS A 132 21.31 -15.31 -7.47
CA CYS A 132 22.07 -15.33 -8.72
C CYS A 132 21.37 -16.20 -9.76
N GLY A 133 21.57 -15.84 -11.01
CA GLY A 133 21.26 -16.67 -12.17
C GLY A 133 19.80 -16.82 -12.55
N ASN A 134 18.91 -15.97 -12.00
CA ASN A 134 17.50 -15.90 -12.37
C ASN A 134 17.16 -14.61 -13.12
N LEU A 135 16.25 -14.71 -14.08
CA LEU A 135 15.41 -13.61 -14.52
C LEU A 135 14.27 -13.48 -13.51
N VAL A 136 14.20 -12.32 -12.87
CA VAL A 136 13.18 -12.00 -11.86
C VAL A 136 12.17 -11.06 -12.49
N THR A 137 10.91 -11.49 -12.55
CA THR A 137 9.82 -10.75 -13.18
C THR A 137 8.74 -10.42 -12.16
N ILE A 138 8.26 -9.18 -12.19
CA ILE A 138 7.23 -8.67 -11.30
C ILE A 138 5.96 -8.45 -12.13
N PHE A 139 4.84 -8.87 -11.55
CA PHE A 139 3.54 -8.93 -12.21
C PHE A 139 2.51 -8.06 -11.50
N ARG A 140 1.82 -7.19 -12.24
CA ARG A 140 0.68 -6.39 -11.72
C ARG A 140 -0.50 -7.28 -11.39
N ASN A 141 -0.66 -8.33 -12.18
CA ASN A 141 -1.61 -9.43 -12.05
C ASN A 141 -1.01 -10.67 -12.74
N GLU A 142 -1.70 -11.79 -12.70
CA GLU A 142 -1.22 -13.08 -13.22
C GLU A 142 -0.67 -13.07 -14.66
N ALA A 143 -1.05 -12.11 -15.50
CA ALA A 143 -0.67 -12.05 -16.92
C ALA A 143 0.14 -10.80 -17.32
N ASP A 144 0.23 -9.77 -16.47
CA ASP A 144 0.79 -8.46 -16.82
C ASP A 144 2.14 -8.20 -16.13
N ALA A 145 3.23 -8.54 -16.82
CA ALA A 145 4.58 -8.24 -16.38
C ALA A 145 4.92 -6.77 -16.63
N PHE A 146 5.37 -6.06 -15.59
CA PHE A 146 5.61 -4.61 -15.65
C PHE A 146 6.96 -4.17 -15.12
N GLY A 147 7.77 -5.11 -14.66
CA GLY A 147 9.10 -4.84 -14.13
C GLY A 147 9.86 -6.12 -13.87
N GLY A 148 11.15 -5.97 -13.59
CA GLY A 148 12.01 -7.11 -13.32
C GLY A 148 13.48 -6.73 -13.38
N CYS A 149 14.32 -7.72 -13.09
CA CYS A 149 15.77 -7.60 -13.25
C CYS A 149 16.42 -8.96 -13.51
N VAL A 150 17.60 -8.94 -14.11
CA VAL A 150 18.41 -10.12 -14.37
C VAL A 150 19.48 -10.22 -13.30
N GLN A 151 19.48 -11.30 -12.53
CA GLN A 151 20.57 -11.62 -11.62
C GLN A 151 21.77 -12.12 -12.43
N THR A 152 22.99 -11.85 -11.95
CA THR A 152 24.20 -12.25 -12.67
C THR A 152 24.43 -13.76 -12.61
N ILE A 153 25.37 -14.25 -13.41
CA ILE A 153 25.81 -15.65 -13.34
C ILE A 153 26.39 -15.93 -11.95
N CYS A 154 26.05 -17.08 -11.38
CA CYS A 154 26.62 -17.54 -10.12
C CYS A 154 28.11 -17.87 -10.31
N GLY A 155 28.99 -17.30 -9.49
CA GLY A 155 30.43 -17.61 -9.48
C GLY A 155 30.91 -18.24 -8.16
N ASP A 156 32.08 -18.86 -8.17
CA ASP A 156 32.63 -19.68 -7.06
C ASP A 156 33.16 -18.88 -5.84
N GLY A 157 33.06 -17.54 -5.80
CA GLY A 157 33.82 -16.76 -4.82
C GLY A 157 33.24 -15.47 -4.22
N ALA A 158 32.08 -14.94 -4.64
CA ALA A 158 31.50 -13.73 -4.05
C ALA A 158 30.06 -13.41 -4.49
N SER A 159 29.22 -14.41 -4.80
CA SER A 159 27.95 -14.14 -5.50
C SER A 159 26.79 -13.73 -4.58
N GLU A 160 26.90 -12.61 -3.85
CA GLU A 160 25.72 -11.82 -3.44
C GLU A 160 25.23 -10.96 -4.63
N SER A 161 25.01 -11.58 -5.79
CA SER A 161 24.80 -10.83 -7.03
C SER A 161 23.34 -10.69 -7.36
N GLY A 162 22.65 -9.96 -6.48
CA GLY A 162 21.30 -9.51 -6.75
C GLY A 162 21.23 -8.53 -7.91
N CYS A 163 20.04 -8.00 -8.10
CA CYS A 163 19.76 -6.93 -9.03
C CYS A 163 18.72 -6.01 -8.44
N SER A 164 18.75 -4.74 -8.84
CA SER A 164 17.73 -3.77 -8.48
C SER A 164 17.30 -3.00 -9.72
N ASN A 165 16.06 -2.55 -9.71
CA ASN A 165 15.52 -1.75 -10.80
C ASN A 165 14.44 -0.80 -10.29
N THR A 166 14.31 0.34 -10.97
CA THR A 166 13.15 1.21 -10.83
C THR A 166 11.96 0.56 -11.51
N ILE A 167 10.81 0.56 -10.85
CA ILE A 167 9.58 0.04 -11.43
C ILE A 167 8.79 1.21 -12.01
N SER A 168 8.06 1.01 -13.11
CA SER A 168 7.26 2.08 -13.72
C SER A 168 5.80 2.00 -13.28
N GLY A 169 5.26 3.13 -12.81
CA GLY A 169 3.86 3.33 -12.47
C GLY A 169 3.42 2.72 -11.14
N ASN A 170 2.15 2.91 -10.82
CA ASN A 170 1.56 2.46 -9.54
C ASN A 170 1.02 1.03 -9.65
N PHE A 171 1.21 0.21 -8.63
CA PHE A 171 0.80 -1.19 -8.64
C PHE A 171 0.35 -1.69 -7.27
N THR A 172 -0.49 -2.72 -7.26
CA THR A 172 -1.11 -3.26 -6.04
C THR A 172 -0.71 -4.71 -5.74
N SER A 173 -0.04 -5.37 -6.68
CA SER A 173 0.39 -6.77 -6.54
C SER A 173 1.90 -6.88 -6.54
N THR A 174 2.41 -7.83 -5.76
CA THR A 174 3.84 -8.13 -5.65
C THR A 174 4.10 -9.59 -6.03
N ILE A 175 3.37 -10.10 -7.04
CA ILE A 175 3.63 -11.43 -7.58
C ILE A 175 5.00 -11.40 -8.26
N VAL A 176 5.91 -12.25 -7.78
CA VAL A 176 7.26 -12.39 -8.32
C VAL A 176 7.42 -13.79 -8.90
N ASN A 177 7.90 -13.87 -10.13
CA ASN A 177 8.33 -15.10 -10.76
C ASN A 177 9.85 -15.07 -10.98
N MET A 178 10.52 -16.20 -10.74
CA MET A 178 11.95 -16.37 -10.95
C MET A 178 12.19 -17.52 -11.91
N THR A 179 12.74 -17.21 -13.08
CA THR A 179 13.08 -18.20 -14.11
C THR A 179 14.58 -18.32 -14.22
N ALA A 180 15.13 -19.53 -14.19
CA ALA A 180 16.56 -19.75 -14.38
C ALA A 180 16.98 -19.27 -15.77
N MET A 181 18.00 -18.40 -15.84
CA MET A 181 18.42 -17.77 -17.10
C MET A 181 19.67 -18.43 -17.71
N TYR A 182 20.49 -19.11 -16.90
CA TYR A 182 21.76 -19.70 -17.34
C TYR A 182 21.76 -21.22 -17.20
N PRO A 183 22.54 -21.94 -18.03
CA PRO A 183 22.64 -23.40 -17.97
C PRO A 183 22.96 -23.88 -16.56
N ILE A 184 22.22 -24.89 -16.15
CA ILE A 184 22.29 -25.48 -14.81
C ILE A 184 23.57 -26.32 -14.76
N GLY A 185 24.61 -25.80 -14.13
CA GLY A 185 25.78 -26.60 -13.74
C GLY A 185 25.37 -27.66 -12.70
N LYS A 186 26.20 -28.71 -12.53
CA LYS A 186 25.94 -29.91 -11.70
C LYS A 186 25.51 -29.67 -10.24
N ASP A 187 25.59 -28.44 -9.72
CA ASP A 187 25.24 -28.11 -8.34
C ASP A 187 23.80 -27.57 -8.26
N ASP A 188 22.88 -28.48 -8.57
CA ASP A 188 21.43 -28.27 -8.76
C ASP A 188 20.66 -28.11 -7.43
N ARG A 189 21.32 -27.59 -6.39
CA ARG A 189 20.61 -27.18 -5.18
C ARG A 189 20.03 -25.79 -5.40
N LYS A 190 18.73 -25.74 -5.73
CA LYS A 190 17.77 -24.69 -5.38
C LYS A 190 18.45 -23.35 -5.01
N ARG A 191 18.69 -22.51 -6.01
CA ARG A 191 19.31 -21.18 -5.80
C ARG A 191 18.37 -20.33 -4.94
N CYS A 192 18.63 -20.31 -3.63
CA CYS A 192 17.88 -19.48 -2.69
C CYS A 192 17.97 -18.03 -3.15
N SER A 193 16.82 -17.45 -3.45
CA SER A 193 16.69 -16.09 -3.95
C SER A 193 15.57 -15.40 -3.20
N SER A 194 15.69 -14.09 -3.10
CA SER A 194 14.66 -13.24 -2.51
C SER A 194 14.31 -12.09 -3.44
N ALA A 195 13.10 -11.57 -3.26
CA ALA A 195 12.61 -10.42 -4.00
C ALA A 195 11.84 -9.50 -3.06
N VAL A 196 11.99 -8.20 -3.30
CA VAL A 196 11.52 -7.20 -2.37
C VAL A 196 11.25 -5.86 -3.06
N ILE A 197 10.17 -5.21 -2.64
CA ILE A 197 9.91 -3.79 -2.92
C ILE A 197 10.35 -3.03 -1.69
N PHE A 198 11.10 -1.94 -1.88
CA PHE A 198 11.65 -1.15 -0.78
C PHE A 198 11.49 0.34 -1.05
N SER A 199 11.40 1.13 0.02
CA SER A 199 11.35 2.58 -0.05
C SER A 199 12.72 3.13 -0.44
N ARG A 200 12.80 3.85 -1.56
CA ARG A 200 14.05 4.46 -2.03
C ARG A 200 14.56 5.59 -1.12
N LEU A 201 13.67 6.13 -0.27
CA LEU A 201 14.01 7.17 0.70
C LEU A 201 14.70 6.60 1.94
N TYR A 202 14.54 5.30 2.19
CA TYR A 202 15.12 4.64 3.36
C TYR A 202 16.55 4.13 3.10
N PHE A 203 16.82 3.70 1.87
CA PHE A 203 18.09 3.08 1.52
C PHE A 203 18.95 4.00 0.65
N ARG A 204 20.26 4.00 0.92
CA ARG A 204 21.23 4.63 0.00
C ARG A 204 21.36 3.75 -1.24
N GLU A 205 21.05 4.31 -2.40
CA GLU A 205 21.21 3.63 -3.69
C GLU A 205 22.67 3.20 -3.87
N ALA A 206 22.87 1.93 -4.20
CA ALA A 206 24.15 1.32 -4.51
C ALA A 206 23.91 0.21 -5.56
N TYR A 207 24.97 -0.16 -6.29
CA TYR A 207 24.90 -1.16 -7.35
C TYR A 207 25.67 -2.43 -6.95
N PRO A 208 25.12 -3.65 -7.17
CA PRO A 208 23.83 -3.94 -7.81
C PRO A 208 22.62 -3.88 -6.88
N LEU A 209 22.84 -3.79 -5.56
CA LEU A 209 21.82 -3.77 -4.52
C LEU A 209 22.01 -2.56 -3.58
N PRO A 210 20.93 -2.02 -2.99
CA PRO A 210 21.02 -1.03 -1.92
C PRO A 210 21.78 -1.56 -0.70
N ILE A 211 22.50 -0.68 -0.01
CA ILE A 211 23.26 -1.04 1.19
C ILE A 211 22.33 -1.57 2.28
N GLY A 212 22.59 -2.78 2.76
CA GLY A 212 21.84 -3.42 3.85
C GLY A 212 20.74 -4.39 3.42
N ILE A 213 20.50 -4.57 2.11
CA ILE A 213 19.62 -5.62 1.59
C ILE A 213 20.49 -6.82 1.17
N ASN A 214 20.25 -7.97 1.77
CA ASN A 214 20.96 -9.23 1.51
C ASN A 214 20.01 -10.44 1.61
N ILE A 215 20.54 -11.65 1.41
CA ILE A 215 19.73 -12.87 1.41
C ILE A 215 19.15 -13.20 2.80
N GLU A 216 19.70 -12.63 3.87
CA GLU A 216 19.22 -12.83 5.24
C GLU A 216 18.04 -11.91 5.58
N THR A 217 17.84 -10.84 4.82
CA THR A 217 16.86 -9.78 5.07
C THR A 217 15.42 -10.31 5.04
N THR A 218 14.72 -10.32 6.16
CA THR A 218 13.35 -10.86 6.26
C THR A 218 12.26 -9.84 5.98
N HIS A 219 12.55 -8.56 6.24
CA HIS A 219 11.64 -7.44 6.01
C HIS A 219 12.42 -6.20 5.59
N VAL A 220 11.78 -5.31 4.84
CA VAL A 220 12.32 -4.00 4.50
C VAL A 220 11.29 -2.89 4.67
N PRO A 221 11.73 -1.66 4.96
CA PRO A 221 10.88 -0.49 4.87
C PRO A 221 10.35 -0.28 3.45
N THR A 222 9.04 -0.14 3.29
CA THR A 222 8.34 0.08 2.02
C THR A 222 7.27 1.13 2.17
N THR A 223 7.12 2.02 1.19
CA THR A 223 6.15 3.10 1.25
C THR A 223 4.88 2.70 0.51
N LEU A 224 3.75 2.69 1.21
CA LEU A 224 2.43 2.63 0.59
C LEU A 224 1.91 4.04 0.37
N SER A 225 1.29 4.27 -0.77
CA SER A 225 0.60 5.51 -1.12
C SER A 225 -0.91 5.25 -1.23
N TRP A 226 -1.72 6.30 -1.08
CA TRP A 226 -3.15 6.27 -1.39
C TRP A 226 -3.54 7.57 -2.08
N ASN A 227 -4.65 7.56 -2.81
CA ASN A 227 -5.18 8.80 -3.36
C ASN A 227 -5.98 9.53 -2.29
N SER A 228 -5.66 10.80 -2.03
CA SER A 228 -6.34 11.62 -1.01
C SER A 228 -7.83 11.81 -1.31
N SER A 229 -8.25 11.64 -2.56
CA SER A 229 -9.65 11.66 -2.99
C SER A 229 -10.39 10.31 -2.84
N TYR A 230 -9.78 9.29 -2.21
CA TYR A 230 -10.45 8.02 -1.93
C TYR A 230 -11.46 8.18 -0.78
N CYS A 231 -12.56 8.88 -1.06
CA CYS A 231 -13.82 8.65 -0.37
C CYS A 231 -14.31 7.30 -0.89
N GLY A 232 -13.98 6.21 -0.19
CA GLY A 232 -14.38 4.86 -0.60
C GLY A 232 -15.87 4.82 -0.90
N ASP A 233 -16.25 4.08 -1.95
CA ASP A 233 -17.64 3.75 -2.22
C ASP A 233 -18.26 3.20 -0.94
N ALA A 234 -19.05 4.05 -0.28
CA ALA A 234 -19.93 3.69 0.80
C ALA A 234 -21.02 2.79 0.18
N GLY A 235 -20.68 1.52 0.00
CA GLY A 235 -21.58 0.49 -0.46
C GLY A 235 -22.76 0.36 0.49
N ARG A 236 -23.85 1.02 0.10
CA ARG A 236 -25.26 0.79 0.46
C ARG A 236 -25.69 1.13 1.89
N TYR A 237 -25.99 2.41 2.09
CA TYR A 237 -27.33 2.77 2.54
C TYR A 237 -27.95 3.72 1.52
N GLN A 238 -29.21 3.43 1.17
CA GLN A 238 -29.96 4.01 0.07
C GLN A 238 -29.90 5.54 0.00
N SER A 239 -29.58 6.08 -1.16
CA SER A 239 -30.24 7.29 -1.65
C SER A 239 -30.43 7.15 -3.15
N LEU A 240 -31.70 7.09 -3.55
CA LEU A 240 -32.13 7.17 -4.94
C LEU A 240 -31.53 8.45 -5.55
N ALA A 241 -30.67 8.30 -6.55
CA ALA A 241 -30.33 9.38 -7.45
C ALA A 241 -31.61 9.76 -8.23
N VAL A 242 -32.22 10.89 -7.88
CA VAL A 242 -33.24 11.52 -8.72
C VAL A 242 -32.49 12.26 -9.83
N THR A 243 -32.46 11.68 -11.01
CA THR A 243 -31.97 12.33 -12.23
C THR A 243 -32.93 13.47 -12.59
N PHE A 244 -32.50 14.72 -12.43
CA PHE A 244 -33.16 15.86 -13.08
C PHE A 244 -32.47 16.12 -14.42
N SER A 245 -33.10 15.65 -15.51
CA SER A 245 -32.79 16.11 -16.85
C SER A 245 -33.36 17.52 -17.02
N VAL A 246 -32.49 18.53 -17.13
CA VAL A 246 -32.90 19.87 -17.53
C VAL A 246 -32.91 19.90 -19.06
N ASN A 247 -34.10 19.77 -19.66
CA ASN A 247 -34.31 20.12 -21.06
C ASN A 247 -34.73 21.59 -21.13
N TYR A 248 -33.90 22.43 -21.74
CA TYR A 248 -34.27 23.76 -22.19
C TYR A 248 -34.75 23.66 -23.64
N ILE A 249 -36.05 23.88 -23.89
CA ILE A 249 -36.62 24.68 -24.99
C ILE A 249 -37.92 25.30 -24.47
#